data_AF-A0A449A9U9-F1
#
_entry.id   AF-A0A449A9U9-F1
#
_cell.length_a   1.000
_cell.length_b   1.000
_cell.length_c   1.000
_cell.angle_alpha   90.00
_cell.angle_beta   90.00
_cell.angle_gamma   90.00
#
_symmetry.space_group_name_H-M   'P 1'
#
loop_
_entity.id
_entity.type
_entity.pdbx_description
1 polymer ?
#
loop_
_entity_poly.entity_id
_entity_poly.type
_entity_poly.pdbx_seq_one_letter_code
_entity_poly.pdbx_strand_id
1 'polypeptide(L)'
;MNNKYYVEHARFGKKIYRKIRPGTDEMLNCEDKEPIVQIRNMDVTYGYGAKTFYALKDLNLNIYQGEVLGLVGESGSGKTTAGKAIIGLTPHSFGQIKIIDTIIPKNREKINKWTKKGREIINFMVNKVQMIFQDPTNSLNPFKNVETVVGEGLTNIKNSKYIYLTNIDIETYLELNKKLEMINPNLVLSKNPWDSLRENWDTEQTLYNFVYEVEGNNLLKLKDKIRKEKFDEINSFIIERRKFRDQEQHLNEKQCKRKLIIDILHQVGLDETVLNRYPLEFSGGQQQRLGICRAVVLQPQILIADEPISALDVSIQAQVINIFKELKEKYNLTIIFIAHNLRMVEYISDRIAVINKGTLLEVGPTKSVIHNPHHPYTQSLLDAVPSIEAEKGSLVGKVYSTTVHDYDENNQPKWHQVADKHFVLATDEEVIEFVENAKKYKSKFTETRN
;
A
#
# COMPACT_ATOMS: atom_id res chain seq x y z
N MET A 1 -5.57 -35.32 -10.23
CA MET A 1 -5.05 -34.13 -9.51
C MET A 1 -5.57 -34.16 -8.08
N ASN A 2 -4.69 -34.11 -7.06
CA ASN A 2 -5.14 -34.01 -5.67
C ASN A 2 -5.73 -32.61 -5.44
N ASN A 3 -7.05 -32.52 -5.22
CA ASN A 3 -7.69 -31.26 -4.85
C ASN A 3 -7.13 -30.78 -3.51
N LYS A 4 -6.52 -29.60 -3.49
CA LYS A 4 -6.14 -28.91 -2.24
C LYS A 4 -7.36 -28.17 -1.68
N TYR A 5 -7.54 -28.19 -0.36
CA TYR A 5 -8.63 -27.50 0.32
C TYR A 5 -8.08 -26.58 1.40
N TYR A 6 -8.62 -25.37 1.47
CA TYR A 6 -8.53 -24.52 2.64
C TYR A 6 -9.57 -24.98 3.67
N VAL A 7 -9.14 -25.17 4.91
CA VAL A 7 -9.99 -25.68 5.99
C VAL A 7 -10.13 -24.62 7.06
N GLU A 8 -11.37 -24.30 7.40
CA GLU A 8 -11.69 -23.37 8.47
C GLU A 8 -12.54 -24.03 9.55
N HIS A 9 -12.25 -23.71 10.80
CA HIS A 9 -13.04 -24.14 11.95
C HIS A 9 -14.14 -23.11 12.24
N ALA A 10 -15.38 -23.48 11.96
CA ALA A 10 -16.56 -22.70 12.33
C ALA A 10 -16.91 -22.89 13.82
N ARG A 11 -17.97 -22.20 14.27
CA ARG A 11 -18.52 -22.38 15.61
C ARG A 11 -18.88 -23.85 15.85
N PHE A 12 -18.72 -24.29 17.10
CA PHE A 12 -19.00 -25.66 17.55
C PHE A 12 -18.14 -26.74 16.87
N GLY A 13 -16.94 -26.38 16.39
CA GLY A 13 -15.98 -27.35 15.85
C GLY A 13 -16.28 -27.87 14.45
N LYS A 14 -17.34 -27.37 13.79
CA LYS A 14 -17.67 -27.74 12.40
C LYS A 14 -16.56 -27.26 11.47
N LYS A 15 -16.01 -28.17 10.65
CA LYS A 15 -15.04 -27.82 9.60
C LYS A 15 -15.78 -27.40 8.33
N ILE A 16 -15.37 -26.27 7.78
CA ILE A 16 -15.80 -25.78 6.46
C ILE A 16 -14.61 -25.91 5.52
N TYR A 17 -14.86 -26.46 4.33
CA TYR A 17 -13.83 -26.72 3.33
C TYR A 17 -14.08 -25.86 2.11
N ARG A 18 -13.02 -25.26 1.56
CA ARG A 18 -13.04 -24.59 0.25
C ARG A 18 -11.97 -25.17 -0.63
N LYS A 19 -12.34 -25.62 -1.83
CA LYS A 19 -11.35 -26.03 -2.84
C LYS A 19 -10.50 -24.83 -3.23
N ILE A 20 -9.18 -24.98 -3.18
CA ILE A 20 -8.25 -23.97 -3.66
C ILE A 20 -8.20 -24.04 -5.17
N ARG A 21 -8.40 -22.91 -5.86
CA ARG A 21 -8.33 -22.86 -7.31
C ARG A 21 -6.91 -23.21 -7.78
N PRO A 22 -6.74 -24.07 -8.80
CA PRO A 22 -5.41 -24.33 -9.36
C PRO A 22 -4.72 -23.03 -9.79
N GLY A 23 -3.39 -22.99 -9.68
CA GLY A 23 -2.57 -21.79 -9.98
C GLY A 23 -2.61 -20.69 -8.91
N THR A 24 -3.44 -20.80 -7.86
CA THR A 24 -3.48 -19.77 -6.78
C THR A 24 -2.13 -19.63 -6.07
N ASP A 25 -1.46 -20.74 -5.77
CA ASP A 25 -0.15 -20.73 -5.09
C ASP A 25 0.92 -20.03 -5.96
N GLU A 26 0.91 -20.24 -7.28
CA GLU A 26 1.84 -19.60 -8.23
C GLU A 26 1.57 -18.09 -8.34
N MET A 27 0.30 -17.71 -8.48
CA MET A 27 -0.12 -16.30 -8.53
C MET A 27 0.24 -15.55 -7.24
N LEU A 28 0.05 -16.20 -6.09
CA LEU A 28 0.34 -15.59 -4.80
C LEU A 28 1.84 -15.39 -4.56
N ASN A 29 2.70 -16.27 -5.07
CA ASN A 29 4.14 -16.25 -4.80
C ASN A 29 4.97 -15.85 -6.03
N CYS A 30 4.42 -14.99 -6.87
CA CYS A 30 5.06 -14.57 -8.12
C CYS A 30 6.22 -13.58 -7.94
N GLU A 31 6.41 -13.02 -6.74
CA GLU A 31 7.55 -12.16 -6.44
C GLU A 31 8.51 -12.85 -5.46
N ASP A 32 9.81 -12.66 -5.69
CA ASP A 32 10.88 -13.08 -4.78
C ASP A 32 11.03 -12.08 -3.62
N LYS A 33 9.90 -11.71 -2.99
CA LYS A 33 9.84 -10.75 -1.88
C LYS A 33 8.98 -11.30 -0.76
N GLU A 34 9.27 -10.87 0.47
CA GLU A 34 8.47 -11.25 1.62
C GLU A 34 7.09 -10.55 1.59
N PRO A 35 5.96 -11.30 1.65
CA PRO A 35 4.63 -10.73 1.68
C PRO A 35 4.27 -10.24 3.09
N ILE A 36 4.03 -8.95 3.24
CA ILE A 36 3.62 -8.33 4.49
C ILE A 36 2.10 -8.35 4.71
N VAL A 37 1.30 -8.53 3.66
CA VAL A 37 -0.13 -8.83 3.77
C VAL A 37 -0.43 -10.09 2.99
N GLN A 38 -1.08 -11.04 3.64
CA GLN A 38 -1.49 -12.30 3.06
C GLN A 38 -2.99 -12.50 3.29
N ILE A 39 -3.75 -12.54 2.20
CA ILE A 39 -5.18 -12.78 2.20
C ILE A 39 -5.42 -14.18 1.63
N ARG A 40 -6.13 -15.03 2.36
CA ARG A 40 -6.45 -16.41 1.95
C ARG A 40 -7.95 -16.64 2.03
N ASN A 41 -8.54 -16.95 0.87
CA ASN A 41 -9.93 -17.33 0.69
C ASN A 41 -10.92 -16.37 1.37
N MET A 42 -10.65 -15.07 1.34
CA MET A 42 -11.46 -14.11 2.09
C MET A 42 -12.82 -13.88 1.42
N ASP A 43 -13.88 -14.05 2.19
CA ASP A 43 -15.23 -13.65 1.80
C ASP A 43 -15.74 -12.51 2.66
N VAL A 44 -16.51 -11.62 2.03
CA VAL A 44 -17.30 -10.62 2.74
C VAL A 44 -18.71 -10.67 2.20
N THR A 45 -19.66 -10.88 3.11
CA THR A 45 -21.09 -10.95 2.82
C THR A 45 -21.83 -9.83 3.53
N TYR A 46 -22.78 -9.19 2.85
CA TYR A 46 -23.70 -8.24 3.44
C TYR A 46 -25.14 -8.75 3.38
N GLY A 47 -26.01 -8.16 4.18
CA GLY A 47 -27.41 -8.57 4.30
C GLY A 47 -27.63 -9.74 5.26
N TYR A 48 -28.89 -10.06 5.49
CA TYR A 48 -29.31 -11.10 6.44
C TYR A 48 -30.31 -12.06 5.79
N GLY A 49 -30.24 -13.34 6.17
CA GLY A 49 -31.17 -14.38 5.71
C GLY A 49 -31.17 -14.54 4.19
N ALA A 50 -32.35 -14.55 3.59
CA ALA A 50 -32.51 -14.72 2.14
C ALA A 50 -31.94 -13.54 1.29
N LYS A 51 -31.64 -12.38 1.91
CA LYS A 51 -31.08 -11.21 1.22
C LYS A 51 -29.55 -11.12 1.34
N THR A 52 -28.89 -12.16 1.83
CA THR A 52 -27.43 -12.17 1.94
C THR A 52 -26.78 -12.26 0.55
N PHE A 53 -25.84 -11.36 0.26
CA PHE A 53 -25.07 -11.36 -0.98
C PHE A 53 -23.56 -11.26 -0.69
N TYR A 54 -22.74 -11.76 -1.62
CA TYR A 54 -21.29 -11.65 -1.55
C TYR A 54 -20.83 -10.32 -2.14
N ALA A 55 -20.18 -9.50 -1.34
CA ALA A 55 -19.43 -8.35 -1.84
C ALA A 55 -17.99 -8.73 -2.21
N LEU A 56 -17.42 -9.74 -1.55
CA LEU A 56 -16.16 -10.38 -1.90
C LEU A 56 -16.32 -11.89 -1.80
N LYS A 57 -15.79 -12.61 -2.78
CA LYS A 57 -15.83 -14.06 -2.83
C LYS A 57 -14.46 -14.59 -3.23
N ASP A 58 -13.88 -15.39 -2.35
CA ASP A 58 -12.63 -16.11 -2.57
C ASP A 58 -11.44 -15.19 -2.93
N LEU A 59 -11.32 -14.06 -2.22
CA LEU A 59 -10.20 -13.15 -2.41
C LEU A 59 -8.92 -13.79 -1.87
N ASN A 60 -7.93 -13.93 -2.75
CA ASN A 60 -6.59 -14.43 -2.44
C ASN A 60 -5.58 -13.43 -2.99
N LEU A 61 -4.73 -12.86 -2.14
CA LEU A 61 -3.79 -11.82 -2.55
C LEU A 61 -2.59 -11.76 -1.60
N ASN A 62 -1.40 -11.53 -2.16
CA ASN A 62 -0.19 -11.19 -1.42
C ASN A 62 0.22 -9.76 -1.77
N ILE A 63 0.62 -9.02 -0.72
CA ILE A 63 1.15 -7.67 -0.82
C ILE A 63 2.54 -7.65 -0.21
N TYR A 64 3.52 -7.21 -0.99
CA TYR A 64 4.94 -7.25 -0.67
C TYR A 64 5.44 -5.93 -0.11
N GLN A 65 6.51 -6.02 0.67
CA GLN A 65 7.07 -4.85 1.33
C GLN A 65 7.51 -3.76 0.35
N GLY A 66 7.12 -2.52 0.64
CA GLY A 66 7.49 -1.33 -0.13
C GLY A 66 6.82 -1.23 -1.50
N GLU A 67 5.90 -2.14 -1.83
CA GLU A 67 5.18 -2.10 -3.09
C GLU A 67 3.94 -1.20 -3.01
N VAL A 68 3.53 -0.67 -4.15
CA VAL A 68 2.20 -0.10 -4.37
C VAL A 68 1.40 -1.08 -5.21
N LEU A 69 0.38 -1.67 -4.61
CA LEU A 69 -0.58 -2.53 -5.29
C LEU A 69 -1.84 -1.73 -5.65
N GLY A 70 -2.05 -1.53 -6.94
CA GLY A 70 -3.27 -0.94 -7.48
C GLY A 70 -4.42 -1.93 -7.47
N LEU A 71 -5.48 -1.70 -6.68
CA LEU A 71 -6.71 -2.50 -6.72
C LEU A 71 -7.76 -1.77 -7.55
N VAL A 72 -8.08 -2.30 -8.74
CA VAL A 72 -8.85 -1.58 -9.77
C VAL A 72 -10.10 -2.31 -10.21
N GLY A 73 -11.10 -1.54 -10.64
CA GLY A 73 -12.40 -2.05 -11.10
C GLY A 73 -13.49 -0.99 -11.01
N GLU A 74 -14.66 -1.27 -11.57
CA GLU A 74 -15.81 -0.37 -11.56
C GLU A 74 -16.35 -0.07 -10.16
N SER A 75 -17.18 0.98 -10.04
CA SER A 75 -17.89 1.25 -8.80
C SER A 75 -18.73 0.04 -8.39
N GLY A 76 -18.70 -0.32 -7.10
CA GLY A 76 -19.41 -1.51 -6.58
C GLY A 76 -18.73 -2.86 -6.84
N SER A 77 -17.54 -2.91 -7.43
CA SER A 77 -16.83 -4.19 -7.69
C SER A 77 -16.25 -4.88 -6.45
N GLY A 78 -16.27 -4.23 -5.28
CA GLY A 78 -15.78 -4.78 -4.00
C GLY A 78 -14.47 -4.19 -3.48
N LYS A 79 -13.85 -3.21 -4.17
CA LYS A 79 -12.55 -2.63 -3.79
C LYS A 79 -12.53 -2.02 -2.38
N THR A 80 -13.44 -1.09 -2.10
CA THR A 80 -13.59 -0.45 -0.77
C THR A 80 -13.92 -1.46 0.31
N THR A 81 -14.74 -2.48 0.00
CA THR A 81 -15.01 -3.58 0.93
C THR A 81 -13.73 -4.37 1.25
N ALA A 82 -12.86 -4.60 0.27
CA ALA A 82 -11.59 -5.29 0.49
C ALA A 82 -10.66 -4.47 1.38
N GLY A 83 -10.48 -3.19 1.07
CA GLY A 83 -9.69 -2.26 1.89
C GLY A 83 -10.19 -2.21 3.34
N LYS A 84 -11.49 -2.03 3.56
CA LYS A 84 -12.11 -2.01 4.90
C LYS A 84 -11.99 -3.34 5.64
N ALA A 85 -12.04 -4.47 4.93
CA ALA A 85 -11.86 -5.79 5.54
C ALA A 85 -10.41 -6.01 6.01
N ILE A 86 -9.41 -5.61 5.21
CA ILE A 86 -7.99 -5.69 5.55
C ILE A 86 -7.68 -4.95 6.86
N ILE A 87 -8.26 -3.75 7.05
CA ILE A 87 -8.07 -2.97 8.27
C ILE A 87 -9.02 -3.33 9.42
N GLY A 88 -9.84 -4.36 9.25
CA GLY A 88 -10.80 -4.82 10.25
C GLY A 88 -11.94 -3.86 10.56
N LEU A 89 -12.26 -2.92 9.66
CA LEU A 89 -13.48 -2.08 9.74
C LEU A 89 -14.71 -2.81 9.20
N THR A 90 -14.53 -3.79 8.33
CA THR A 90 -15.61 -4.66 7.85
C THR A 90 -15.30 -6.11 8.22
N PRO A 91 -16.23 -6.84 8.87
CA PRO A 91 -16.03 -8.25 9.15
C PRO A 91 -15.92 -9.09 7.87
N HIS A 92 -15.03 -10.08 7.86
CA HIS A 92 -15.01 -11.11 6.83
C HIS A 92 -15.68 -12.40 7.36
N SER A 93 -16.48 -13.04 6.50
CA SER A 93 -17.30 -14.21 6.85
C SER A 93 -16.49 -15.51 6.78
N PHE A 94 -15.55 -15.60 5.83
CA PHE A 94 -14.70 -16.77 5.61
C PHE A 94 -13.26 -16.34 5.30
N GLY A 95 -12.30 -17.23 5.55
CA GLY A 95 -10.90 -17.03 5.21
C GLY A 95 -10.10 -16.34 6.31
N GLN A 96 -8.89 -15.92 5.95
CA GLN A 96 -7.93 -15.31 6.87
C GLN A 96 -7.22 -14.13 6.21
N ILE A 97 -6.91 -13.13 7.04
CA ILE A 97 -6.01 -12.03 6.72
C ILE A 97 -4.85 -12.08 7.72
N LYS A 98 -3.63 -12.21 7.23
CA LYS A 98 -2.40 -12.08 8.03
C LYS A 98 -1.69 -10.80 7.59
N ILE A 99 -1.33 -9.96 8.55
CA ILE A 99 -0.51 -8.78 8.33
C ILE A 99 0.76 -8.94 9.15
N ILE A 100 1.91 -9.03 8.49
CA ILE A 100 3.21 -9.33 9.07
C ILE A 100 3.10 -10.66 9.84
N ASP A 101 3.13 -10.61 11.17
CA ASP A 101 2.98 -11.77 12.06
C ASP A 101 1.64 -11.82 12.80
N THR A 102 0.74 -10.89 12.51
CA THR A 102 -0.54 -10.78 13.18
C THR A 102 -1.69 -11.26 12.29
N ILE A 103 -2.43 -12.26 12.78
CA ILE A 103 -3.70 -12.67 12.16
C ILE A 103 -4.79 -11.69 12.58
N ILE A 104 -5.43 -11.07 11.59
CA ILE A 104 -6.52 -10.11 11.83
C ILE A 104 -7.79 -10.89 12.16
N PRO A 105 -8.48 -10.56 13.26
CA PRO A 105 -9.70 -11.26 13.62
C PRO A 105 -10.83 -10.96 12.63
N LYS A 106 -11.62 -11.98 12.33
CA LYS A 106 -12.81 -11.92 11.46
C LYS A 106 -13.77 -10.77 11.76
N ASN A 107 -13.96 -10.46 13.03
CA ASN A 107 -14.77 -9.34 13.47
C ASN A 107 -14.03 -8.62 14.60
N ARG A 108 -13.54 -7.42 14.29
CA ARG A 108 -12.78 -6.58 15.21
C ARG A 108 -13.59 -6.11 16.43
N GLU A 109 -14.90 -5.90 16.27
CA GLU A 109 -15.77 -5.43 17.36
C GLU A 109 -15.91 -6.48 18.49
N LYS A 110 -15.66 -7.75 18.17
CA LYS A 110 -15.67 -8.85 19.15
C LYS A 110 -14.36 -9.01 19.89
N ILE A 111 -13.34 -8.21 19.59
CA ILE A 111 -12.08 -8.23 20.33
C ILE A 111 -12.30 -7.66 21.72
N ASN A 112 -11.99 -8.44 22.75
CA ASN A 112 -11.98 -7.94 24.11
C ASN A 112 -10.72 -7.07 24.35
N LYS A 113 -10.91 -5.75 24.36
CA LYS A 113 -9.86 -4.75 24.58
C LYS A 113 -9.21 -4.80 25.96
N TRP A 114 -9.78 -5.54 26.93
CA TRP A 114 -9.22 -5.68 28.27
C TRP A 114 -8.17 -6.81 28.33
N THR A 115 -8.24 -7.76 27.40
CA THR A 115 -7.25 -8.85 27.30
C THR A 115 -5.92 -8.35 26.73
N LYS A 116 -4.80 -8.95 27.15
CA LYS A 116 -3.46 -8.64 26.61
C LYS A 116 -3.43 -8.77 25.08
N LYS A 117 -3.87 -9.93 24.57
CA LYS A 117 -3.96 -10.22 23.13
C LYS A 117 -4.84 -9.21 22.36
N GLY A 118 -5.98 -8.82 22.93
CA GLY A 118 -6.85 -7.83 22.31
C GLY A 118 -6.21 -6.45 22.21
N ARG A 119 -5.48 -6.01 23.25
CA ARG A 119 -4.71 -4.77 23.23
C ARG A 119 -3.58 -4.81 22.23
N GLU A 120 -2.83 -5.91 22.16
CA GLU A 120 -1.74 -6.09 21.20
C GLU A 120 -2.24 -5.97 19.75
N ILE A 121 -3.34 -6.64 19.40
CA ILE A 121 -3.92 -6.54 18.05
C ILE A 121 -4.38 -5.10 17.77
N ILE A 122 -5.04 -4.44 18.71
CA ILE A 122 -5.51 -3.06 18.51
C ILE A 122 -4.34 -2.10 18.34
N ASN A 123 -3.33 -2.20 19.20
CA ASN A 123 -2.12 -1.37 19.12
C ASN A 123 -1.37 -1.62 17.82
N PHE A 124 -1.26 -2.88 17.39
CA PHE A 124 -0.69 -3.25 16.09
C PHE A 124 -1.45 -2.57 14.96
N MET A 125 -2.78 -2.71 14.91
CA MET A 125 -3.59 -2.11 13.85
C MET A 125 -3.46 -0.59 13.83
N VAL A 126 -3.50 0.07 14.99
CA VAL A 126 -3.40 1.54 15.05
C VAL A 126 -1.99 2.03 14.67
N ASN A 127 -0.93 1.31 15.01
CA ASN A 127 0.43 1.74 14.69
C ASN A 127 0.90 1.38 13.28
N LYS A 128 0.52 0.20 12.78
CA LYS A 128 1.12 -0.38 11.57
C LYS A 128 0.24 -0.27 10.34
N VAL A 129 -1.05 -0.01 10.50
CA VAL A 129 -2.03 -0.04 9.40
C VAL A 129 -2.91 1.21 9.44
N GLN A 130 -2.88 1.99 8.37
CA GLN A 130 -3.68 3.22 8.26
C GLN A 130 -4.48 3.25 6.97
N MET A 131 -5.53 4.05 6.94
CA MET A 131 -6.39 4.20 5.77
C MET A 131 -6.70 5.68 5.51
N ILE A 132 -6.65 6.04 4.24
CA ILE A 132 -7.19 7.29 3.70
C ILE A 132 -8.53 6.95 3.08
N PHE A 133 -9.58 7.62 3.54
CA PHE A 133 -10.94 7.41 3.05
C PHE A 133 -11.20 8.23 1.79
N GLN A 134 -12.16 7.77 0.97
CA GLN A 134 -12.58 8.40 -0.29
C GLN A 134 -13.01 9.86 -0.13
N ASP A 135 -13.63 10.21 1.00
CA ASP A 135 -14.08 11.57 1.28
C ASP A 135 -13.30 12.18 2.45
N PRO A 136 -12.36 13.10 2.18
CA PRO A 136 -11.58 13.74 3.23
C PRO A 136 -12.47 14.58 4.14
N THR A 137 -13.53 15.22 3.63
CA THR A 137 -14.41 16.11 4.43
C THR A 137 -15.08 15.38 5.58
N ASN A 138 -15.59 14.17 5.31
CA ASN A 138 -16.24 13.32 6.29
C ASN A 138 -15.25 12.61 7.23
N SER A 139 -13.97 12.54 6.85
CA SER A 139 -12.95 11.87 7.65
C SER A 139 -12.26 12.80 8.67
N LEU A 140 -12.27 14.12 8.43
CA LEU A 140 -11.64 15.13 9.27
C LEU A 140 -12.66 15.76 10.21
N ASN A 141 -12.29 16.01 11.47
CA ASN A 141 -13.18 16.70 12.41
C ASN A 141 -13.24 18.21 12.09
N PRO A 142 -14.39 18.76 11.64
CA PRO A 142 -14.48 20.15 11.22
C PRO A 142 -14.35 21.15 12.38
N PHE A 143 -14.52 20.70 13.62
CA PHE A 143 -14.48 21.51 14.84
C PHE A 143 -13.12 21.45 15.55
N LYS A 144 -12.11 20.87 14.92
CA LYS A 144 -10.74 20.78 15.44
C LYS A 144 -9.77 21.41 14.45
N ASN A 145 -8.75 22.08 14.95
CA ASN A 145 -7.72 22.68 14.12
C ASN A 145 -6.81 21.61 13.47
N VAL A 146 -6.04 22.01 12.46
CA VAL A 146 -5.13 21.12 11.72
C VAL A 146 -4.15 20.40 12.65
N GLU A 147 -3.53 21.10 13.60
CA GLU A 147 -2.59 20.48 14.55
C GLU A 147 -3.24 19.32 15.33
N THR A 148 -4.49 19.50 15.78
CA THR A 148 -5.22 18.47 16.51
C THR A 148 -5.65 17.32 15.59
N VAL A 149 -6.12 17.63 14.39
CA VAL A 149 -6.62 16.62 13.43
C VAL A 149 -5.48 15.73 12.93
N VAL A 150 -4.36 16.33 12.51
CA VAL A 150 -3.18 15.58 12.06
C VAL A 150 -2.52 14.86 13.25
N GLY A 151 -2.41 15.51 14.40
CA GLY A 151 -1.78 14.95 15.60
C GLY A 151 -2.63 13.98 16.43
N GLU A 152 -3.85 13.63 15.97
CA GLU A 152 -4.79 12.79 16.72
C GLU A 152 -4.18 11.42 17.04
N GLY A 153 -3.65 10.75 16.02
CA GLY A 153 -3.02 9.43 16.16
C GLY A 153 -1.86 9.44 17.15
N LEU A 154 -0.96 10.43 17.01
CA LEU A 154 0.20 10.61 17.89
C LEU A 154 -0.23 10.82 19.35
N THR A 155 -1.31 11.57 19.57
CA THR A 155 -1.86 11.83 20.90
C THR A 155 -2.43 10.57 21.54
N ASN A 156 -3.07 9.70 20.74
CA ASN A 156 -3.68 8.47 21.22
C ASN A 156 -2.64 7.41 21.64
N ILE A 157 -1.51 7.34 20.93
CA ILE A 157 -0.51 6.29 21.15
C ILE A 157 0.62 6.75 22.09
N LYS A 158 0.91 8.06 22.16
CA LYS A 158 1.97 8.65 23.00
C LYS A 158 3.37 8.09 22.68
N ASN A 159 3.66 7.93 21.39
CA ASN A 159 4.95 7.46 20.85
C ASN A 159 5.62 8.47 19.89
N SER A 160 5.23 9.74 19.96
CA SER A 160 5.72 10.82 19.09
C SER A 160 7.22 11.03 19.24
N LYS A 161 7.76 10.97 20.47
CA LYS A 161 9.20 11.07 20.68
C LYS A 161 9.95 9.93 20.01
N TYR A 162 9.48 8.70 20.17
CA TYR A 162 10.06 7.53 19.51
C TYR A 162 10.08 7.69 17.99
N ILE A 163 8.94 8.03 17.37
CA ILE A 163 8.84 8.22 15.92
C ILE A 163 9.78 9.34 15.46
N TYR A 164 9.75 10.49 16.14
CA TYR A 164 10.58 11.64 15.76
C TYR A 164 12.07 11.32 15.81
N LEU A 165 12.53 10.67 16.86
CA LEU A 165 13.93 10.37 17.06
C LEU A 165 14.43 9.27 16.10
N THR A 166 13.65 8.22 15.91
CA THR A 166 13.98 7.16 14.94
C THR A 166 14.01 7.67 13.50
N ASN A 167 13.20 8.68 13.15
CA ASN A 167 13.27 9.34 11.84
C ASN A 167 14.60 10.01 11.58
N ILE A 168 15.14 10.74 12.57
CA ILE A 168 16.44 11.40 12.43
C ILE A 168 17.51 10.35 12.13
N ASP A 169 17.47 9.22 12.83
CA ASP A 169 18.43 8.13 12.70
C ASP A 169 18.31 7.46 11.31
N ILE A 170 17.09 7.12 10.88
CA ILE A 170 16.79 6.54 9.56
C ILE A 170 17.22 7.47 8.43
N GLU A 171 16.81 8.74 8.47
CA GLU A 171 17.16 9.72 7.46
C GLU A 171 18.68 9.90 7.37
N THR A 172 19.38 9.90 8.51
CA THR A 172 20.84 9.97 8.54
C THR A 172 21.47 8.77 7.84
N TYR A 173 21.01 7.55 8.12
CA TYR A 173 21.52 6.34 7.49
C TYR A 173 21.26 6.31 5.97
N LEU A 174 20.03 6.64 5.55
CA LEU A 174 19.67 6.66 4.13
C LEU A 174 20.49 7.70 3.36
N GLU A 175 20.65 8.89 3.91
CA GLU A 175 21.45 9.95 3.29
C GLU A 175 22.94 9.59 3.27
N LEU A 176 23.47 8.98 4.34
CA LEU A 176 24.84 8.48 4.39
C LEU A 176 25.08 7.44 3.29
N ASN A 177 24.18 6.46 3.14
CA ASN A 177 24.27 5.44 2.10
C ASN A 177 24.26 6.07 0.69
N LYS A 178 23.38 7.04 0.46
CA LYS A 178 23.28 7.77 -0.82
C LYS A 178 24.54 8.60 -1.11
N LYS A 179 25.10 9.30 -0.12
CA LYS A 179 26.36 10.07 -0.31
C LYS A 179 27.52 9.15 -0.69
N LEU A 180 27.60 7.96 -0.08
CA LEU A 180 28.62 6.97 -0.42
C LEU A 180 28.43 6.38 -1.83
N GLU A 181 27.20 6.06 -2.20
CA GLU A 181 26.83 5.59 -3.55
C GLU A 181 27.24 6.60 -4.64
N MET A 182 27.02 7.90 -4.39
CA MET A 182 27.40 8.98 -5.31
C MET A 182 28.92 9.11 -5.51
N ILE A 183 29.73 8.70 -4.53
CA ILE A 183 31.20 8.68 -4.66
C ILE A 183 31.62 7.46 -5.49
N ASN A 184 31.09 6.29 -5.16
CA ASN A 184 31.35 5.05 -5.87
C ASN A 184 30.16 4.10 -5.67
N PRO A 185 29.50 3.63 -6.74
CA PRO A 185 28.36 2.71 -6.63
C PRO A 185 28.67 1.40 -5.90
N ASN A 186 29.95 1.00 -5.83
CA ASN A 186 30.38 -0.20 -5.08
C ASN A 186 30.67 0.09 -3.59
N LEU A 187 30.73 1.35 -3.19
CA LEU A 187 30.86 1.79 -1.81
C LEU A 187 29.47 2.19 -1.30
N VAL A 188 28.63 1.21 -1.01
CA VAL A 188 27.36 1.40 -0.29
C VAL A 188 27.45 0.67 1.05
N LEU A 189 26.78 1.20 2.09
CA LEU A 189 26.63 0.49 3.36
C LEU A 189 25.77 -0.76 3.16
N SER A 190 24.68 -0.61 2.41
CA SER A 190 23.81 -1.71 2.00
C SER A 190 23.23 -1.48 0.62
N LYS A 191 23.04 -2.56 -0.14
CA LYS A 191 22.28 -2.55 -1.41
C LYS A 191 20.78 -2.33 -1.17
N ASN A 192 20.27 -2.76 -0.02
CA ASN A 192 18.91 -2.47 0.42
C ASN A 192 18.95 -1.82 1.83
N PRO A 193 19.05 -0.48 1.89
CA PRO A 193 19.20 0.25 3.15
C PRO A 193 18.08 -0.03 4.15
N TRP A 194 16.86 -0.21 3.66
CA TRP A 194 15.69 -0.47 4.48
C TRP A 194 15.70 -1.86 5.13
N ASP A 195 16.23 -2.88 4.45
CA ASP A 195 16.44 -4.21 5.04
C ASP A 195 17.47 -4.14 6.17
N SER A 196 18.59 -3.47 5.91
CA SER A 196 19.65 -3.29 6.92
C SER A 196 19.16 -2.55 8.16
N LEU A 197 18.34 -1.50 7.98
CA LEU A 197 17.71 -0.80 9.09
C LEU A 197 16.80 -1.73 9.90
N ARG A 198 15.94 -2.51 9.24
CA ARG A 198 15.01 -3.43 9.92
C ARG A 198 15.71 -4.49 10.74
N GLU A 199 16.78 -5.08 10.22
CA GLU A 199 17.55 -6.11 10.92
C GLU A 199 18.22 -5.58 12.20
N ASN A 200 18.45 -4.26 12.29
CA ASN A 200 19.17 -3.62 13.39
C ASN A 200 18.29 -2.67 14.24
N TRP A 201 16.98 -2.64 14.00
CA TRP A 201 16.04 -1.70 14.65
C TRP A 201 14.97 -2.43 15.46
N ASP A 202 15.33 -2.78 16.70
CA ASP A 202 14.37 -3.32 17.69
C ASP A 202 13.88 -2.21 18.66
N THR A 203 14.77 -1.30 19.04
CA THR A 203 14.46 -0.15 19.90
C THR A 203 15.07 1.15 19.34
N GLU A 204 14.68 2.29 19.90
CA GLU A 204 15.31 3.58 19.60
C GLU A 204 16.84 3.52 19.80
N GLN A 205 17.30 2.88 20.89
CA GLN A 205 18.72 2.83 21.22
C GLN A 205 19.52 1.91 20.28
N THR A 206 18.95 0.77 19.88
CA THR A 206 19.65 -0.14 18.96
C THR A 206 19.84 0.51 17.59
N LEU A 207 18.83 1.23 17.11
CA LEU A 207 18.92 1.99 15.87
C LEU A 207 19.97 3.10 15.96
N TYR A 208 19.95 3.90 17.04
CA TYR A 208 20.96 4.94 17.26
C TYR A 208 22.38 4.35 17.23
N ASN A 209 22.63 3.27 17.98
CA ASN A 209 23.95 2.63 18.04
C ASN A 209 24.37 2.08 16.67
N PHE A 210 23.44 1.46 15.94
CA PHE A 210 23.69 0.97 14.58
C PHE A 210 24.15 2.12 13.67
N VAL A 211 23.40 3.22 13.61
CA VAL A 211 23.68 4.34 12.70
C VAL A 211 24.96 5.07 13.09
N TYR A 212 25.15 5.42 14.36
CA TYR A 212 26.24 6.33 14.76
C TYR A 212 27.50 5.62 15.26
N GLU A 213 27.39 4.40 15.77
CA GLU A 213 28.55 3.65 16.30
C GLU A 213 29.01 2.58 15.32
N VAL A 214 28.12 1.68 14.89
CA VAL A 214 28.49 0.58 13.99
C VAL A 214 28.87 1.14 12.62
N GLU A 215 27.98 1.91 11.99
CA GLU A 215 28.23 2.45 10.67
C GLU A 215 29.22 3.62 10.68
N GLY A 216 29.26 4.39 11.77
CA GLY A 216 30.33 5.36 12.00
C GLY A 216 31.72 4.71 12.00
N ASN A 217 31.89 3.57 12.69
CA ASN A 217 33.14 2.82 12.67
C ASN A 217 33.44 2.17 11.31
N ASN A 218 32.41 1.70 10.59
CA ASN A 218 32.58 1.17 9.24
C ASN A 218 33.04 2.25 8.26
N LEU A 219 32.51 3.47 8.38
CA LEU A 219 32.94 4.62 7.59
C LEU A 219 34.44 4.90 7.78
N LEU A 220 34.96 4.87 9.01
CA LEU A 220 36.38 5.09 9.29
C LEU A 220 37.30 4.09 8.56
N LYS A 221 36.85 2.84 8.36
CA LYS A 221 37.59 1.81 7.60
C LYS A 221 37.65 2.12 6.09
N LEU A 222 36.79 3.01 5.59
CA LEU A 222 36.76 3.45 4.19
C LEU A 222 37.69 4.65 3.92
N LYS A 223 38.35 5.18 4.94
CA LYS A 223 39.23 6.36 4.84
C LYS A 223 40.27 6.25 3.72
N ASP A 224 40.89 5.08 3.57
CA ASP A 224 41.94 4.86 2.57
C ASP A 224 41.36 4.55 1.16
N LYS A 225 40.06 4.29 1.06
CA LYS A 225 39.36 3.97 -0.20
C LYS A 225 38.68 5.18 -0.84
N ILE A 226 38.57 6.29 -0.11
CA ILE A 226 37.86 7.50 -0.53
C ILE A 226 38.86 8.67 -0.54
N ARG A 227 38.71 9.60 -1.48
CA ARG A 227 39.50 10.84 -1.49
C ARG A 227 39.31 11.58 -0.17
N LYS A 228 40.39 12.05 0.45
CA LYS A 228 40.39 12.68 1.77
C LYS A 228 39.30 13.77 1.93
N GLU A 229 39.16 14.66 0.96
CA GLU A 229 38.14 15.73 0.97
C GLU A 229 36.71 15.18 1.08
N LYS A 230 36.39 14.12 0.33
CA LYS A 230 35.08 13.49 0.34
C LYS A 230 34.83 12.70 1.62
N PHE A 231 35.87 12.06 2.15
CA PHE A 231 35.79 11.41 3.45
C PHE A 231 35.53 12.42 4.58
N ASP A 232 36.25 13.55 4.59
CA ASP A 232 36.10 14.60 5.59
C ASP A 232 34.69 15.23 5.53
N GLU A 233 34.12 15.38 4.33
CA GLU A 233 32.73 15.82 4.11
C GLU A 233 31.71 14.87 4.76
N ILE A 234 31.80 13.56 4.48
CA ILE A 234 30.88 12.55 5.03
C ILE A 234 31.07 12.38 6.54
N ASN A 235 32.32 12.40 7.01
CA ASN A 235 32.61 12.29 8.43
C ASN A 235 32.10 13.51 9.22
N SER A 236 32.17 14.71 8.63
CA SER A 236 31.56 15.90 9.23
C SER A 236 30.04 15.78 9.29
N PHE A 237 29.41 15.31 8.20
CA PHE A 237 27.97 15.07 8.14
C PHE A 237 27.47 14.14 9.27
N ILE A 238 28.10 12.97 9.47
CA ILE A 238 27.65 12.04 10.52
C ILE A 238 27.85 12.61 11.93
N ILE A 239 28.94 13.35 12.16
CA ILE A 239 29.22 14.01 13.46
C ILE A 239 28.19 15.09 13.75
N GLU A 240 27.84 15.92 12.75
CA GLU A 240 26.82 16.97 12.88
C GLU A 240 25.43 16.37 13.12
N ARG A 241 25.06 15.33 12.37
CA ARG A 241 23.79 14.62 12.56
C ARG A 241 23.68 13.98 13.94
N ARG A 242 24.77 13.39 14.45
CA ARG A 242 24.83 12.84 15.82
C ARG A 242 24.62 13.93 16.87
N LYS A 243 25.34 15.06 16.76
CA LYS A 243 25.19 16.19 17.69
C LYS A 243 23.75 16.73 17.70
N PHE A 244 23.14 16.87 16.53
CA PHE A 244 21.74 17.28 16.40
C PHE A 244 20.80 16.26 17.06
N ARG A 245 20.98 14.97 16.78
CA ARG A 245 20.18 13.88 17.37
C ARG A 245 20.26 13.82 18.90
N ASP A 246 21.46 14.04 19.46
CA ASP A 246 21.69 14.06 20.90
C ASP A 246 21.00 15.26 21.57
N GLN A 247 21.01 16.44 20.92
CA GLN A 247 20.28 17.62 21.38
C GLN A 247 18.76 17.38 21.39
N GLU A 248 18.23 16.81 20.31
CA GLU A 248 16.79 16.55 20.15
C GLU A 248 16.29 15.45 21.11
N GLN A 249 17.16 14.60 21.65
CA GLN A 249 16.80 13.59 22.64
C GLN A 249 16.20 14.19 23.92
N HIS A 250 16.52 15.45 24.24
CA HIS A 250 15.99 16.13 25.42
C HIS A 250 14.57 16.68 25.25
N LEU A 251 14.02 16.65 24.02
CA LEU A 251 12.66 17.10 23.76
C LEU A 251 11.63 16.19 24.45
N ASN A 252 10.53 16.81 24.87
CA ASN A 252 9.38 16.10 25.41
C ASN A 252 8.44 15.64 24.29
N GLU A 253 7.51 14.75 24.65
CA GLU A 253 6.53 14.16 23.75
C GLU A 253 5.72 15.21 22.96
N LYS A 254 5.35 16.33 23.60
CA LYS A 254 4.57 17.40 22.95
C LYS A 254 5.41 18.15 21.89
N GLN A 255 6.68 18.40 22.19
CA GLN A 255 7.60 19.06 21.25
C GLN A 255 7.88 18.17 20.03
N CYS A 256 8.19 16.89 20.25
CA CYS A 256 8.39 15.92 19.16
C CYS A 256 7.13 15.77 18.30
N LYS A 257 5.95 15.70 18.94
CA LYS A 257 4.66 15.65 18.22
C LYS A 257 4.48 16.85 17.29
N ARG A 258 4.75 18.06 17.78
CA ARG A 258 4.59 19.27 16.97
C ARG A 258 5.55 19.28 15.77
N LYS A 259 6.81 18.87 15.98
CA LYS A 259 7.79 18.75 14.89
C LYS A 259 7.37 17.75 13.82
N LEU A 260 6.92 16.55 14.22
CA LEU A 260 6.38 15.56 13.28
C LEU A 260 5.21 16.08 12.44
N ILE A 261 4.30 16.83 13.06
CA ILE A 261 3.17 17.44 12.35
C ILE A 261 3.65 18.47 11.32
N ILE A 262 4.60 19.32 11.68
CA ILE A 262 5.18 20.31 10.76
C ILE A 262 5.90 19.60 9.60
N ASP A 263 6.71 18.59 9.91
CA ASP A 263 7.48 17.84 8.91
C ASP A 263 6.58 17.15 7.88
N ILE A 264 5.46 16.55 8.31
CA ILE A 264 4.52 15.91 7.38
C ILE A 264 3.70 16.93 6.59
N LEU A 265 3.35 18.09 7.19
CA LEU A 265 2.67 19.16 6.48
C LEU A 265 3.54 19.70 5.33
N HIS A 266 4.84 19.94 5.59
CA HIS A 266 5.77 20.38 4.55
C HIS A 266 5.87 19.36 3.40
N GLN A 267 5.87 18.06 3.70
CA GLN A 267 5.92 16.99 2.68
C GLN A 267 4.69 16.95 1.78
N VAL A 268 3.53 17.41 2.28
CA VAL A 268 2.34 17.55 1.44
C VAL A 268 2.18 18.97 0.88
N GLY A 269 3.18 19.84 0.98
CA GLY A 269 3.16 21.20 0.46
C GLY A 269 2.27 22.18 1.26
N LEU A 270 2.11 21.94 2.56
CA LEU A 270 1.42 22.84 3.48
C LEU A 270 2.41 23.41 4.51
N ASP A 271 2.36 24.72 4.74
CA ASP A 271 3.24 25.43 5.67
C ASP A 271 2.70 25.42 7.11
N GLU A 272 3.56 25.63 8.12
CA GLU A 272 3.17 25.64 9.54
C GLU A 272 2.12 26.70 9.92
N THR A 273 1.97 27.76 9.13
CA THR A 273 0.92 28.79 9.29
C THR A 273 -0.50 28.21 9.30
N VAL A 274 -0.69 27.00 8.76
CA VAL A 274 -1.99 26.33 8.69
C VAL A 274 -2.40 25.64 9.99
N LEU A 275 -1.51 25.49 10.97
CA LEU A 275 -1.74 24.66 12.17
C LEU A 275 -2.99 25.05 12.98
N ASN A 276 -3.27 26.35 13.04
CA ASN A 276 -4.41 26.90 13.79
C ASN A 276 -5.71 26.99 12.97
N ARG A 277 -5.65 26.73 11.66
CA ARG A 277 -6.82 26.72 10.77
C ARG A 277 -7.67 25.48 10.98
N TYR A 278 -8.91 25.54 10.53
CA TYR A 278 -9.88 24.45 10.57
C TYR A 278 -10.00 23.78 9.19
N PRO A 279 -10.27 22.46 9.10
CA PRO A 279 -10.40 21.75 7.83
C PRO A 279 -11.35 22.38 6.82
N LEU A 280 -12.44 23.02 7.28
CA LEU A 280 -13.41 23.69 6.42
C LEU A 280 -12.86 24.94 5.70
N GLU A 281 -11.72 25.46 6.12
CA GLU A 281 -11.05 26.63 5.53
C GLU A 281 -10.15 26.27 4.34
N PHE A 282 -10.10 24.99 3.94
CA PHE A 282 -9.24 24.46 2.89
C PHE A 282 -10.04 23.99 1.67
N SER A 283 -9.40 23.99 0.50
CA SER A 283 -9.96 23.37 -0.71
C SER A 283 -10.02 21.84 -0.57
N GLY A 284 -10.84 21.16 -1.38
CA GLY A 284 -10.94 19.68 -1.35
C GLY A 284 -9.58 18.98 -1.53
N GLY A 285 -8.72 19.50 -2.42
CA GLY A 285 -7.36 18.99 -2.58
C GLY A 285 -6.46 19.21 -1.37
N GLN A 286 -6.60 20.34 -0.67
CA GLN A 286 -5.87 20.60 0.58
C GLN A 286 -6.39 19.73 1.73
N GLN A 287 -7.71 19.51 1.82
CA GLN A 287 -8.30 18.58 2.78
C GLN A 287 -7.82 17.15 2.53
N GLN A 288 -7.67 16.73 1.26
CA GLN A 288 -7.07 15.44 0.93
C GLN A 288 -5.64 15.34 1.45
N ARG A 289 -4.82 16.38 1.25
CA ARG A 289 -3.44 16.46 1.77
C ARG A 289 -3.41 16.37 3.31
N LEU A 290 -4.35 17.00 4.00
CA LEU A 290 -4.50 16.87 5.45
C LEU A 290 -4.90 15.44 5.87
N GLY A 291 -5.78 14.78 5.11
CA GLY A 291 -6.12 13.37 5.30
C GLY A 291 -4.91 12.45 5.13
N ILE A 292 -4.07 12.70 4.11
CA ILE A 292 -2.80 12.00 3.90
C ILE A 292 -1.88 12.21 5.11
N CYS A 293 -1.71 13.46 5.58
CA CYS A 293 -0.89 13.77 6.76
C CYS A 293 -1.34 12.97 7.98
N ARG A 294 -2.64 13.01 8.30
CA ARG A 294 -3.20 12.31 9.46
C ARG A 294 -2.94 10.81 9.41
N ALA A 295 -3.02 10.19 8.24
CA ALA A 295 -2.76 8.77 8.09
C ALA A 295 -1.26 8.43 8.16
N VAL A 296 -0.39 9.28 7.60
CA VAL A 296 1.05 8.96 7.42
C VAL A 296 1.91 9.44 8.59
N VAL A 297 1.46 10.40 9.41
CA VAL A 297 2.26 10.91 10.55
C VAL A 297 2.63 9.82 11.58
N LEU A 298 1.84 8.74 11.64
CA LEU A 298 2.12 7.57 12.48
C LEU A 298 3.16 6.61 11.87
N GLN A 299 3.56 6.86 10.62
CA GLN A 299 4.47 6.02 9.85
C GLN A 299 4.04 4.55 9.80
N PRO A 300 2.84 4.30 9.25
CA PRO A 300 2.34 2.96 9.12
C PRO A 300 3.23 2.15 8.18
N GLN A 301 3.31 0.83 8.38
CA GLN A 301 3.94 -0.03 7.40
C GLN A 301 3.03 -0.28 6.20
N ILE A 302 1.71 -0.20 6.42
CA ILE A 302 0.67 -0.42 5.41
C ILE A 302 -0.31 0.73 5.38
N LEU A 303 -0.51 1.30 4.20
CA LEU A 303 -1.45 2.37 3.93
C LEU A 303 -2.49 1.91 2.89
N ILE A 304 -3.77 1.99 3.24
CA ILE A 304 -4.87 1.74 2.30
C ILE A 304 -5.37 3.10 1.84
N ALA A 305 -5.22 3.40 0.55
CA ALA A 305 -5.72 4.63 -0.03
C ALA A 305 -6.98 4.32 -0.83
N ASP A 306 -8.15 4.61 -0.27
CA ASP A 306 -9.46 4.32 -0.87
C ASP A 306 -9.92 5.47 -1.75
N GLU A 307 -9.73 5.36 -3.06
CA GLU A 307 -10.03 6.39 -4.04
C GLU A 307 -9.51 7.79 -3.66
N PRO A 308 -8.22 7.93 -3.32
CA PRO A 308 -7.68 9.16 -2.72
C PRO A 308 -7.62 10.36 -3.69
N ILE A 309 -8.04 10.18 -4.94
CA ILE A 309 -7.97 11.17 -6.02
C ILE A 309 -9.30 11.36 -6.76
N SER A 310 -10.35 10.60 -6.45
CA SER A 310 -11.56 10.54 -7.28
C SER A 310 -12.36 11.85 -7.34
N ALA A 311 -12.33 12.65 -6.27
CA ALA A 311 -13.06 13.91 -6.16
C ALA A 311 -12.22 15.15 -6.55
N LEU A 312 -11.05 14.96 -7.17
CA LEU A 312 -10.08 16.04 -7.43
C LEU A 312 -9.91 16.32 -8.93
N ASP A 313 -9.59 17.56 -9.27
CA ASP A 313 -9.22 17.98 -10.62
C ASP A 313 -7.91 17.30 -11.08
N VAL A 314 -7.77 17.07 -12.39
CA VAL A 314 -6.64 16.32 -12.99
C VAL A 314 -5.26 16.84 -12.54
N SER A 315 -5.08 18.16 -12.46
CA SER A 315 -3.82 18.76 -12.01
C SER A 315 -3.52 18.45 -10.53
N ILE A 316 -4.54 18.46 -9.68
CA ILE A 316 -4.42 18.12 -8.25
C ILE A 316 -4.19 16.61 -8.08
N GLN A 317 -4.84 15.76 -8.88
CA GLN A 317 -4.61 14.31 -8.86
C GLN A 317 -3.13 13.98 -9.11
N ALA A 318 -2.50 14.62 -10.10
CA ALA A 318 -1.07 14.44 -10.39
C ALA A 318 -0.18 14.86 -9.20
N GLN A 319 -0.51 15.98 -8.55
CA GLN A 319 0.21 16.42 -7.36
C GLN A 319 0.08 15.42 -6.20
N VAL A 320 -1.12 14.88 -5.97
CA VAL A 320 -1.35 13.86 -4.93
C VAL A 320 -0.60 12.56 -5.24
N ILE A 321 -0.54 12.14 -6.50
CA ILE A 321 0.26 10.98 -6.91
C ILE A 321 1.75 11.19 -6.57
N ASN A 322 2.30 12.37 -6.86
CA ASN A 322 3.70 12.67 -6.52
C ASN A 322 3.93 12.64 -5.01
N ILE A 323 3.00 13.18 -4.21
CA ILE A 323 3.06 13.06 -2.75
C ILE A 323 3.15 11.59 -2.32
N PHE A 324 2.28 10.70 -2.84
CA PHE A 324 2.35 9.29 -2.47
C PHE A 324 3.67 8.62 -2.90
N LYS A 325 4.25 8.98 -4.05
CA LYS A 325 5.56 8.48 -4.47
C LYS A 325 6.66 8.91 -3.50
N GLU A 326 6.70 10.19 -3.15
CA GLU A 326 7.65 10.74 -2.20
C GLU A 326 7.52 10.08 -0.83
N LEU A 327 6.29 9.88 -0.34
CA LEU A 327 6.02 9.20 0.93
C LEU A 327 6.38 7.71 0.89
N LYS A 328 6.13 7.02 -0.23
CA LYS A 328 6.55 5.63 -0.46
C LYS A 328 8.05 5.50 -0.31
N GLU A 329 8.81 6.33 -1.02
CA GLU A 329 10.27 6.31 -0.99
C GLU A 329 10.82 6.70 0.39
N LYS A 330 10.27 7.76 0.98
CA LYS A 330 10.74 8.31 2.26
C LYS A 330 10.51 7.39 3.45
N TYR A 331 9.39 6.66 3.49
CA TYR A 331 9.04 5.81 4.65
C TYR A 331 8.99 4.31 4.32
N ASN A 332 9.37 3.91 3.10
CA ASN A 332 9.24 2.54 2.60
C ASN A 332 7.82 1.99 2.83
N LEU A 333 6.81 2.82 2.54
CA LEU A 333 5.41 2.48 2.74
C LEU A 333 4.99 1.39 1.75
N THR A 334 4.20 0.45 2.25
CA THR A 334 3.45 -0.46 1.38
C THR A 334 2.04 0.08 1.22
N ILE A 335 1.60 0.28 -0.02
CA ILE A 335 0.34 0.99 -0.31
C ILE A 335 -0.60 0.08 -1.08
N ILE A 336 -1.84 -0.02 -0.61
CA ILE A 336 -2.97 -0.53 -1.39
C ILE A 336 -3.68 0.68 -1.98
N PHE A 337 -3.49 0.92 -3.27
CA PHE A 337 -4.08 2.06 -3.96
C PHE A 337 -5.36 1.63 -4.66
N ILE A 338 -6.50 1.92 -4.07
CA ILE A 338 -7.81 1.60 -4.63
C ILE A 338 -8.23 2.73 -5.56
N ALA A 339 -8.54 2.39 -6.81
CA ALA A 339 -9.04 3.35 -7.78
C ALA A 339 -9.99 2.71 -8.79
N HIS A 340 -10.76 3.53 -9.48
CA HIS A 340 -11.59 3.08 -10.61
C HIS A 340 -10.94 3.36 -11.98
N ASN A 341 -9.92 4.21 -12.05
CA ASN A 341 -9.26 4.62 -13.30
C ASN A 341 -7.84 4.02 -13.39
N LEU A 342 -7.61 3.12 -14.36
CA LEU A 342 -6.32 2.46 -14.55
C LEU A 342 -5.19 3.43 -14.96
N ARG A 343 -5.49 4.56 -15.60
CA ARG A 343 -4.46 5.56 -16.00
C ARG A 343 -3.70 6.11 -14.81
N MET A 344 -4.43 6.52 -13.78
CA MET A 344 -3.82 7.14 -12.61
C MET A 344 -3.06 6.11 -11.78
N VAL A 345 -3.52 4.86 -11.81
CA VAL A 345 -2.91 3.72 -11.13
C VAL A 345 -1.58 3.36 -11.79
N GLU A 346 -1.46 3.51 -13.11
CA GLU A 346 -0.20 3.32 -13.85
C GLU A 346 0.96 4.10 -13.26
N TYR A 347 0.72 5.38 -12.98
CA TYR A 347 1.79 6.28 -12.57
C TYR A 347 2.34 5.95 -11.20
N ILE A 348 1.62 5.21 -10.36
CA ILE A 348 1.97 5.01 -8.94
C ILE A 348 2.21 3.55 -8.55
N SER A 349 1.59 2.60 -9.24
CA SER A 349 1.54 1.20 -8.82
C SER A 349 2.67 0.38 -9.41
N ASP A 350 3.25 -0.52 -8.62
CA ASP A 350 4.20 -1.52 -9.11
C ASP A 350 3.45 -2.72 -9.74
N ARG A 351 2.33 -3.10 -9.12
CA ARG A 351 1.45 -4.18 -9.56
C ARG A 351 -0.01 -3.73 -9.57
N ILE A 352 -0.81 -4.38 -10.41
CA ILE A 352 -2.26 -4.17 -10.50
C ILE A 352 -2.98 -5.47 -10.24
N ALA A 353 -4.05 -5.39 -9.46
CA ALA A 353 -5.04 -6.44 -9.25
C ALA A 353 -6.42 -5.91 -9.69
N VAL A 354 -7.00 -6.55 -10.71
CA VAL A 354 -8.30 -6.20 -11.27
C VAL A 354 -9.40 -7.02 -10.60
N ILE A 355 -10.42 -6.36 -10.07
CA ILE A 355 -11.55 -6.97 -9.38
C ILE A 355 -12.89 -6.62 -10.04
N ASN A 356 -13.75 -7.61 -10.22
CA ASN A 356 -15.13 -7.47 -10.70
C ASN A 356 -16.08 -8.29 -9.82
N LYS A 357 -17.21 -7.70 -9.40
CA LYS A 357 -18.26 -8.36 -8.61
C LYS A 357 -17.69 -9.23 -7.46
N GLY A 358 -16.69 -8.70 -6.78
CA GLY A 358 -16.06 -9.34 -5.62
C GLY A 358 -15.05 -10.45 -5.92
N THR A 359 -14.67 -10.66 -7.19
CA THR A 359 -13.70 -11.69 -7.61
C THR A 359 -12.53 -11.05 -8.35
N LEU A 360 -11.29 -11.46 -8.01
CA LEU A 360 -10.10 -11.06 -8.77
C LEU A 360 -10.08 -11.77 -10.12
N LEU A 361 -9.77 -11.02 -11.18
CA LEU A 361 -9.79 -11.52 -12.56
C LEU A 361 -8.41 -11.52 -13.20
N GLU A 362 -7.56 -10.55 -12.86
CA GLU A 362 -6.23 -10.38 -13.47
C GLU A 362 -5.30 -9.71 -12.46
N VAL A 363 -4.08 -10.24 -12.33
CA VAL A 363 -3.06 -9.73 -11.40
C VAL A 363 -1.70 -9.77 -12.09
N GLY A 364 -0.94 -8.68 -12.05
CA GLY A 364 0.41 -8.68 -12.62
C GLY A 364 1.14 -7.35 -12.48
N PRO A 365 2.38 -7.25 -13.01
CA PRO A 365 3.11 -5.99 -13.09
C PRO A 365 2.29 -4.94 -13.82
N THR A 366 2.30 -3.70 -13.32
CA THR A 366 1.50 -2.58 -13.87
C THR A 366 1.67 -2.42 -15.37
N LYS A 367 2.93 -2.44 -15.85
CA LYS A 367 3.22 -2.32 -17.28
C LYS A 367 2.57 -3.42 -18.11
N SER A 368 2.58 -4.66 -17.62
CA SER A 368 2.02 -5.82 -18.32
C SER A 368 0.49 -5.74 -18.39
N VAL A 369 -0.16 -5.44 -17.26
CA VAL A 369 -1.63 -5.35 -17.18
C VAL A 369 -2.18 -4.21 -18.03
N ILE A 370 -1.47 -3.08 -18.14
CA ILE A 370 -1.94 -1.90 -18.90
C ILE A 370 -1.66 -2.01 -20.39
N HIS A 371 -0.47 -2.48 -20.78
CA HIS A 371 -0.07 -2.51 -22.19
C HIS A 371 -0.46 -3.82 -22.89
N ASN A 372 -0.59 -4.91 -22.13
CA ASN A 372 -0.99 -6.22 -22.65
C ASN A 372 -2.10 -6.85 -21.78
N PRO A 373 -3.28 -6.19 -21.66
CA PRO A 373 -4.41 -6.71 -20.88
C PRO A 373 -4.99 -7.96 -21.52
N HIS A 374 -5.08 -9.04 -20.75
CA HIS A 374 -5.57 -10.32 -21.25
C HIS A 374 -7.06 -10.54 -20.94
N HIS A 375 -7.52 -10.19 -19.74
CA HIS A 375 -8.91 -10.44 -19.37
C HIS A 375 -9.83 -9.42 -20.10
N PRO A 376 -10.95 -9.85 -20.72
CA PRO A 376 -11.84 -8.96 -21.46
C PRO A 376 -12.38 -7.79 -20.62
N TYR A 377 -12.63 -8.03 -19.32
CA TYR A 377 -12.97 -6.96 -18.38
C TYR A 377 -11.88 -5.89 -18.26
N THR A 378 -10.61 -6.28 -18.14
CA THR A 378 -9.50 -5.32 -18.05
C THR A 378 -9.40 -4.48 -19.32
N GLN A 379 -9.58 -5.10 -20.50
CA GLN A 379 -9.68 -4.38 -21.77
C GLN A 379 -10.84 -3.38 -21.76
N SER A 380 -12.03 -3.77 -21.26
CA SER A 380 -13.19 -2.87 -21.17
C SER A 380 -12.93 -1.66 -20.28
N LEU A 381 -12.22 -1.84 -19.15
CA LEU A 381 -11.87 -0.74 -18.24
C LEU A 381 -10.90 0.24 -18.90
N LEU A 382 -9.91 -0.26 -19.63
CA LEU A 382 -8.92 0.56 -20.34
C LEU A 382 -9.57 1.31 -21.51
N ASP A 383 -10.46 0.64 -22.26
CA ASP A 383 -11.15 1.21 -23.40
C ASP A 383 -12.12 2.34 -23.00
N ALA A 384 -12.68 2.26 -21.79
CA ALA A 384 -13.55 3.27 -21.21
C ALA A 384 -12.83 4.56 -20.82
N VAL A 385 -11.49 4.56 -20.72
CA VAL A 385 -10.76 5.77 -20.37
C VAL A 385 -10.54 6.65 -21.61
N PRO A 386 -10.95 7.94 -21.59
CA PRO A 386 -10.79 8.83 -22.73
C PRO A 386 -9.32 8.99 -23.14
N SER A 387 -9.02 8.92 -24.45
CA SER A 387 -7.71 9.22 -25.02
C SER A 387 -7.80 10.40 -25.99
N ILE A 388 -6.84 11.33 -25.93
CA ILE A 388 -6.74 12.49 -26.85
C ILE A 388 -6.58 12.01 -28.30
N GLU A 389 -5.94 10.85 -28.49
CA GLU A 389 -5.69 10.20 -29.79
C GLU A 389 -6.85 9.30 -30.27
N ALA A 390 -8.02 9.32 -29.61
CA ALA A 390 -9.15 8.48 -30.03
C ALA A 390 -9.68 8.92 -31.42
N GLU A 391 -9.64 8.00 -32.40
CA GLU A 391 -10.30 8.22 -33.69
C GLU A 391 -11.82 8.41 -33.52
N LYS A 392 -12.39 9.35 -34.31
CA LYS A 392 -13.83 9.66 -34.31
C LYS A 392 -14.65 8.39 -34.56
N GLY A 393 -15.42 7.95 -33.57
CA GLY A 393 -16.24 6.73 -33.60
C GLY A 393 -15.93 5.72 -32.48
N SER A 394 -14.79 5.86 -31.79
CA SER A 394 -14.31 4.95 -30.74
C SER A 394 -14.98 5.11 -29.35
N LEU A 395 -16.15 5.74 -29.26
CA LEU A 395 -16.85 5.93 -27.97
C LEU A 395 -17.66 4.70 -27.53
N VAL A 396 -17.83 3.71 -28.40
CA VAL A 396 -18.41 2.41 -28.02
C VAL A 396 -17.28 1.50 -27.55
N GLY A 397 -16.84 1.69 -26.30
CA GLY A 397 -15.93 0.74 -25.65
C GLY A 397 -16.59 -0.65 -25.58
N LYS A 398 -15.79 -1.72 -25.55
CA LYS A 398 -16.32 -3.08 -25.34
C LYS A 398 -17.07 -3.10 -23.99
N VAL A 399 -18.36 -3.45 -24.01
CA VAL A 399 -19.13 -3.65 -22.78
C VAL A 399 -18.90 -5.08 -22.29
N TYR A 400 -18.26 -5.22 -21.13
CA TYR A 400 -18.06 -6.52 -20.52
C TYR A 400 -19.32 -6.99 -19.79
N SER A 401 -19.72 -8.25 -20.00
CA SER A 401 -20.75 -8.93 -19.22
C SER A 401 -20.19 -10.20 -18.63
N THR A 402 -20.53 -10.52 -17.38
CA THR A 402 -20.15 -11.79 -16.76
C THR A 402 -20.83 -13.01 -17.40
N THR A 403 -21.86 -12.80 -18.23
CA THR A 403 -22.57 -13.87 -18.94
C THR A 403 -21.80 -14.43 -20.13
N VAL A 404 -20.63 -13.87 -20.47
CA VAL A 404 -19.75 -14.43 -21.50
C VAL A 404 -19.04 -15.70 -21.02
N HIS A 405 -19.07 -15.96 -19.71
CA HIS A 405 -18.44 -17.11 -19.09
C HIS A 405 -19.48 -18.19 -18.79
N ASP A 406 -19.24 -19.42 -19.23
CA ASP A 406 -20.08 -20.59 -18.97
C ASP A 406 -19.56 -21.38 -17.76
N TYR A 407 -19.37 -20.70 -16.63
CA TYR A 407 -18.86 -21.33 -15.40
C TYR A 407 -19.94 -22.16 -14.70
N ASP A 408 -19.64 -23.45 -14.46
CA ASP A 408 -20.52 -24.39 -13.75
C ASP A 408 -19.72 -25.30 -12.81
N GLU A 409 -20.37 -26.26 -12.14
CA GLU A 409 -19.70 -27.16 -11.19
C GLU A 409 -18.51 -27.94 -11.77
N ASN A 410 -18.52 -28.20 -13.07
CA ASN A 410 -17.49 -28.94 -13.81
C ASN A 410 -16.52 -28.01 -14.55
N ASN A 411 -16.98 -26.84 -14.98
CA ASN A 411 -16.24 -25.83 -15.69
C ASN A 411 -15.93 -24.64 -14.77
N GLN A 412 -14.89 -24.76 -13.95
CA GLN A 412 -14.46 -23.71 -13.02
C GLN A 412 -13.15 -23.07 -13.49
N PRO A 413 -13.03 -21.74 -13.44
CA PRO A 413 -11.82 -21.06 -13.85
C PRO A 413 -10.68 -21.32 -12.85
N LYS A 414 -9.46 -21.26 -13.37
CA LYS A 414 -8.22 -21.37 -12.61
C LYS A 414 -7.27 -20.23 -12.97
N TRP A 415 -6.22 -20.07 -12.19
CA TRP A 415 -5.21 -19.06 -12.48
C TRP A 415 -4.23 -19.59 -13.53
N HIS A 416 -4.05 -18.81 -14.59
CA HIS A 416 -3.10 -19.07 -15.66
C HIS A 416 -2.05 -17.97 -15.68
N GLN A 417 -0.77 -18.35 -15.70
CA GLN A 417 0.30 -17.42 -15.98
C GLN A 417 0.36 -17.15 -17.49
N VAL A 418 0.05 -15.94 -17.91
CA VAL A 418 -0.01 -15.52 -19.33
C VAL A 418 1.25 -14.78 -19.78
N ALA A 419 1.99 -14.17 -18.83
CA ALA A 419 3.30 -13.56 -19.04
C ALA A 419 4.12 -13.59 -17.74
N ASP A 420 5.32 -12.99 -17.76
CA ASP A 420 6.16 -12.91 -16.56
C ASP A 420 5.41 -12.23 -15.41
N LYS A 421 5.20 -12.98 -14.33
CA LYS A 421 4.43 -12.59 -13.12
C LYS A 421 2.99 -12.10 -13.38
N HIS A 422 2.43 -12.33 -14.57
CA HIS A 422 1.11 -11.86 -14.98
C HIS A 422 0.15 -13.04 -15.08
N PHE A 423 -0.91 -12.99 -14.29
CA PHE A 423 -1.88 -14.05 -14.11
C PHE A 423 -3.30 -13.59 -14.46
N VAL A 424 -4.07 -14.47 -15.08
CA VAL A 424 -5.48 -14.27 -15.43
C VAL A 424 -6.30 -15.44 -14.92
N LEU A 425 -7.50 -15.13 -14.44
CA LEU A 425 -8.49 -16.12 -14.05
C LEU A 425 -9.37 -16.47 -15.26
N ALA A 426 -9.31 -17.71 -15.72
CA ALA A 426 -10.02 -18.20 -16.91
C ALA A 426 -10.14 -19.73 -16.88
N THR A 427 -10.97 -20.32 -17.75
CA THR A 427 -10.87 -21.75 -18.07
C THR A 427 -9.72 -22.02 -19.04
N ASP A 428 -9.40 -23.31 -19.28
CA ASP A 428 -8.37 -23.72 -20.24
C ASP A 428 -8.71 -23.28 -21.68
N GLU A 429 -9.99 -23.21 -22.04
CA GLU A 429 -10.44 -22.76 -23.36
C GLU A 429 -10.40 -21.22 -23.45
N GLU A 430 -10.90 -20.53 -22.43
CA GLU A 430 -10.96 -19.06 -22.39
C GLU A 430 -9.57 -18.42 -22.43
N VAL A 431 -8.58 -18.99 -21.74
CA VAL A 431 -7.24 -18.41 -21.71
C VAL A 431 -6.59 -18.38 -23.10
N ILE A 432 -6.88 -19.36 -23.96
CA ILE A 432 -6.39 -19.40 -25.34
C ILE A 432 -6.96 -18.20 -26.11
N GLU A 433 -8.26 -17.98 -26.00
CA GLU A 433 -8.94 -16.84 -26.63
C GLU A 433 -8.43 -15.50 -26.08
N PHE A 434 -8.23 -15.40 -24.76
CA PHE A 434 -7.74 -14.18 -24.11
C PHE A 434 -6.34 -13.80 -24.60
N VAL A 435 -5.43 -14.77 -24.70
CA VAL A 435 -4.08 -14.56 -25.23
C VAL A 435 -4.10 -14.17 -26.72
N GLU A 436 -4.96 -14.77 -27.53
CA GLU A 436 -5.09 -14.40 -28.94
C GLU A 436 -5.67 -12.99 -29.13
N ASN A 437 -6.66 -12.63 -28.31
CA ASN A 437 -7.27 -11.31 -28.33
C ASN A 437 -6.31 -10.23 -27.81
N ALA A 438 -5.50 -10.53 -26.79
CA ALA A 438 -4.48 -9.62 -26.27
C ALA A 438 -3.45 -9.23 -27.34
N LYS A 439 -3.02 -10.17 -28.20
CA LYS A 439 -2.10 -9.88 -29.33
C LYS A 439 -2.66 -8.88 -30.34
N LYS A 440 -3.99 -8.80 -30.46
CA LYS A 440 -4.70 -7.87 -31.35
C LYS A 440 -5.04 -6.55 -30.67
N TYR A 441 -4.93 -6.48 -29.35
CA TYR A 441 -5.25 -5.30 -28.56
C TYR A 441 -4.18 -4.23 -28.79
N LYS A 442 -4.57 -3.12 -29.42
CA LYS A 442 -3.74 -1.93 -29.49
C LYS A 442 -4.06 -1.06 -28.29
N SER A 443 -3.18 -1.09 -27.30
CA SER A 443 -3.34 -0.22 -26.15
C SER A 443 -3.40 1.25 -26.60
N LYS A 444 -4.41 1.99 -26.11
CA LYS A 444 -4.53 3.45 -26.31
C LYS A 444 -3.51 4.22 -25.47
N PHE A 445 -2.65 3.50 -24.76
CA PHE A 445 -1.58 3.98 -23.92
C PHE A 445 -0.28 3.81 -24.69
N THR A 446 0.22 4.90 -25.28
CA THR A 446 1.56 4.93 -25.86
C THR A 446 2.58 4.81 -24.73
N GLU A 447 3.65 4.03 -24.95
CA GLU A 447 4.84 4.13 -24.10
C GLU A 447 5.27 5.60 -24.12
N THR A 448 5.13 6.28 -22.98
CA THR A 448 5.75 7.58 -22.79
C THR A 448 7.24 7.40 -23.03
N ARG A 449 7.72 7.90 -24.17
CA ARG A 449 9.15 8.01 -24.45
C ARG A 449 9.75 8.82 -23.29
N ASN A 450 10.69 8.18 -22.59
CA ASN A 450 11.44 8.68 -21.43
C ASN A 450 11.84 10.14 -21.53
#